data_AF-A0AAJ2WEH1-F1
#
_entry.id   AF-A0AAJ2WEH1-F1
#
_cell.length_a   1.000
_cell.length_b   1.000
_cell.length_c   1.000
_cell.angle_alpha   90.00
_cell.angle_beta   90.00
_cell.angle_gamma   90.00
#
_symmetry.space_group_name_H-M   'P 1'
#
loop_
_entity.id
_entity.type
_entity.pdbx_description
1 polymer ?
#
loop_
_entity_poly.entity_id
_entity_poly.type
_entity_poly.pdbx_seq_one_letter_code
_entity_poly.pdbx_strand_id
1 'polypeptide(L)'
;VNKYDYVREGIGIYGLMPSEEVGNPLGVRPAMSVKARVTDVKTLDPGFGVSYGHKFVTERPTVVATIPVGYADGYPRLLSGKAGVVINGEYAPILGRVCMDQMMVDVTGIPDVEVGTVATVMGDDPRVNADHLAKMIGTIGYELICAVSPRIPRVYINGADVKDAF
;
A
#
# COMPACT_ATOMS: atom_id res chain seq x y z
N VAL A 1 -3.45 -42.06 19.40
CA VAL A 1 -3.23 -40.63 19.09
C VAL A 1 -4.27 -40.24 18.06
N ASN A 2 -5.23 -39.40 18.43
CA ASN A 2 -6.25 -38.92 17.49
C ASN A 2 -5.59 -37.91 16.53
N LYS A 3 -6.14 -37.78 15.32
CA LYS A 3 -5.46 -37.17 14.16
C LYS A 3 -5.24 -35.64 14.23
N TYR A 4 -5.61 -34.96 15.33
CA TYR A 4 -5.72 -33.49 15.38
C TYR A 4 -5.41 -32.86 16.75
N ASP A 5 -4.30 -33.23 17.40
CA ASP A 5 -3.95 -32.62 18.69
C ASP A 5 -3.37 -31.18 18.55
N TYR A 6 -2.88 -30.82 17.36
CA TYR A 6 -2.25 -29.52 17.08
C TYR A 6 -2.54 -29.01 15.65
N VAL A 7 -2.60 -27.69 15.50
CA VAL A 7 -2.72 -26.99 14.21
C VAL A 7 -1.57 -25.99 14.03
N ARG A 8 -1.15 -25.75 12.79
CA ARG A 8 -0.13 -24.75 12.44
C ARG A 8 -0.80 -23.58 11.74
N GLU A 9 -1.46 -22.74 12.53
CA GLU A 9 -2.03 -21.51 11.99
C GLU A 9 -0.89 -20.54 11.66
N GLY A 10 -0.93 -19.99 10.45
CA GLY A 10 0.13 -19.15 9.92
C GLY A 10 -0.44 -17.83 9.48
N ILE A 11 -1.02 -17.83 8.28
CA ILE A 11 -1.50 -16.61 7.66
C ILE A 11 -2.70 -15.98 8.39
N GLY A 12 -3.57 -16.79 9.00
CA GLY A 12 -4.75 -16.32 9.68
C GLY A 12 -4.41 -15.50 10.92
N ILE A 13 -3.22 -15.72 11.52
CA ILE A 13 -2.69 -14.88 12.60
C ILE A 13 -2.47 -13.44 12.11
N TYR A 14 -2.11 -13.27 10.84
CA TYR A 14 -1.92 -11.95 10.22
C TYR A 14 -3.21 -11.38 9.61
N GLY A 15 -4.32 -12.14 9.69
CA GLY A 15 -5.62 -11.71 9.21
C GLY A 15 -5.78 -11.73 7.70
N LEU A 16 -4.99 -12.55 7.00
CA LEU A 16 -5.16 -12.84 5.58
C LEU A 16 -5.70 -14.27 5.41
N MET A 17 -6.38 -14.51 4.30
CA MET A 17 -7.01 -15.81 4.02
C MET A 17 -6.11 -16.71 3.17
N PRO A 18 -6.16 -18.04 3.36
CA PRO A 18 -5.43 -19.01 2.53
C PRO A 18 -5.75 -18.99 1.05
N SER A 19 -7.00 -18.67 0.71
CA SER A 19 -7.44 -18.51 -0.66
C SER A 19 -8.81 -17.82 -0.68
N GLU A 20 -9.24 -17.35 -1.86
CA GLU A 20 -10.56 -16.72 -2.03
C GLU A 20 -11.70 -17.71 -1.71
N GLU A 21 -11.52 -19.01 -1.98
CA GLU A 21 -12.54 -20.05 -1.79
C GLU A 21 -12.87 -20.31 -0.32
N VAL A 22 -11.94 -20.05 0.60
CA VAL A 22 -12.17 -20.24 2.05
C VAL A 22 -13.07 -19.14 2.62
N GLY A 23 -13.16 -17.99 1.94
CA GLY A 23 -13.88 -16.82 2.44
C GLY A 23 -13.27 -16.30 3.75
N ASN A 24 -14.07 -15.59 4.57
CA ASN A 24 -13.63 -15.11 5.89
C ASN A 24 -14.67 -15.46 6.98
N PRO A 25 -14.86 -16.76 7.29
CA PRO A 25 -15.88 -17.20 8.25
C PRO A 25 -15.58 -16.79 9.70
N LEU A 26 -14.32 -16.50 10.01
CA LEU A 26 -13.87 -16.10 11.35
C LEU A 26 -13.87 -14.58 11.55
N GLY A 27 -14.15 -13.79 10.50
CA GLY A 27 -14.11 -12.34 10.56
C GLY A 27 -12.72 -11.80 10.95
N VAL A 28 -11.64 -12.47 10.54
CA VAL A 28 -10.29 -11.97 10.78
C VAL A 28 -10.04 -10.70 9.96
N ARG A 29 -9.18 -9.83 10.48
CA ARG A 29 -8.83 -8.55 9.85
C ARG A 29 -7.31 -8.43 9.68
N PRO A 30 -6.81 -7.86 8.58
CA PRO A 30 -5.39 -7.59 8.37
C PRO A 30 -4.73 -6.96 9.60
N ALA A 31 -3.66 -7.59 10.09
CA ALA A 31 -2.93 -7.13 11.26
C ALA A 31 -1.87 -6.06 10.95
N MET A 32 -1.53 -5.86 9.67
CA MET A 32 -0.47 -4.97 9.22
C MET A 32 -1.00 -3.88 8.31
N SER A 33 -0.50 -2.65 8.49
CA SER A 33 -0.65 -1.56 7.53
C SER A 33 0.69 -0.89 7.28
N VAL A 34 0.98 -0.55 6.02
CA VAL A 34 2.10 0.29 5.61
C VAL A 34 1.56 1.69 5.34
N LYS A 35 2.07 2.67 6.08
CA LYS A 35 1.67 4.08 5.99
C LYS A 35 2.89 4.94 5.75
N ALA A 36 2.70 6.04 5.04
CA ALA A 36 3.73 7.04 4.78
C ALA A 36 3.14 8.44 4.87
N ARG A 37 3.98 9.43 5.15
CA ARG A 37 3.59 10.84 5.08
C ARG A 37 3.96 11.37 3.71
N VAL A 38 3.05 12.15 3.11
CA VAL A 38 3.31 12.89 1.87
C VAL A 38 4.52 13.81 2.08
N THR A 39 5.48 13.78 1.16
CA THR A 39 6.72 14.57 1.25
C THR A 39 6.74 15.81 0.37
N ASP A 40 5.91 15.82 -0.68
CA ASP A 40 5.80 16.94 -1.62
C ASP A 40 4.40 16.94 -2.23
N VAL A 41 3.85 18.14 -2.48
CA VAL A 41 2.58 18.35 -3.19
C VAL A 41 2.78 19.49 -4.17
N LYS A 42 2.46 19.26 -5.44
CA LYS A 42 2.56 20.29 -6.49
C LYS A 42 1.49 20.13 -7.56
N THR A 43 1.10 21.24 -8.15
CA THR A 43 0.22 21.26 -9.32
C THR A 43 1.07 21.24 -10.59
N LEU A 44 0.76 20.32 -11.49
CA LEU A 44 1.39 20.19 -12.80
C LEU A 44 0.41 20.62 -13.88
N ASP A 45 0.91 21.38 -14.86
CA ASP A 45 0.15 21.73 -16.06
C ASP A 45 -0.07 20.51 -16.98
N PRO A 46 -1.04 20.57 -17.90
CA PRO A 46 -1.18 19.57 -18.97
C PRO A 46 0.12 19.41 -19.78
N GLY A 47 0.40 18.18 -20.24
CA GLY A 47 1.59 17.85 -21.03
C GLY A 47 2.83 17.50 -20.20
N PHE A 48 2.74 17.49 -18.87
CA PHE A 48 3.86 17.17 -17.99
C PHE A 48 4.01 15.65 -17.82
N GLY A 49 5.17 15.12 -18.20
CA GLY A 49 5.48 13.70 -18.04
C GLY A 49 5.93 13.36 -16.62
N VAL A 50 5.25 12.40 -15.97
CA VAL A 50 5.51 12.00 -14.58
C VAL A 50 6.34 10.71 -14.50
N SER A 51 7.29 10.69 -13.56
CA SER A 51 8.21 9.58 -13.30
C SER A 51 9.11 9.21 -14.48
N TYR A 52 9.91 8.15 -14.32
CA TYR A 52 10.83 7.69 -15.34
C TYR A 52 10.14 7.35 -16.66
N GLY A 53 10.75 7.77 -17.77
CA GLY A 53 10.32 7.49 -19.13
C GLY A 53 8.90 7.97 -19.46
N HIS A 54 8.38 8.93 -18.70
CA HIS A 54 7.15 9.67 -18.96
C HIS A 54 5.98 8.79 -19.40
N LYS A 55 5.79 7.65 -18.70
CA LYS A 55 4.72 6.70 -19.00
C LYS A 55 3.34 7.19 -18.60
N PHE A 56 3.29 8.23 -17.78
CA PHE A 56 2.11 9.03 -17.52
C PHE A 56 2.41 10.47 -17.94
N VAL A 57 1.46 11.10 -18.63
CA VAL A 57 1.51 12.51 -19.02
C VAL A 57 0.18 13.13 -18.58
N THR A 58 0.24 14.28 -17.92
CA THR A 58 -0.95 14.98 -17.45
C THR A 58 -1.80 15.48 -18.63
N GLU A 59 -3.11 15.28 -18.58
CA GLU A 59 -4.04 15.77 -19.62
C GLU A 59 -4.80 17.03 -19.20
N ARG A 60 -4.75 17.34 -17.91
CA ARG A 60 -5.39 18.48 -17.25
C ARG A 60 -4.45 19.02 -16.17
N PRO A 61 -4.72 20.20 -15.57
CA PRO A 61 -4.10 20.55 -14.31
C PRO A 61 -4.27 19.41 -13.30
N THR A 62 -3.16 18.88 -12.81
CA THR A 62 -3.13 17.69 -11.94
C THR A 62 -2.34 18.02 -10.69
N VAL A 63 -2.96 17.82 -9.53
CA VAL A 63 -2.26 17.92 -8.23
C VAL A 63 -1.61 16.57 -7.94
N VAL A 64 -0.30 16.57 -7.77
CA VAL A 64 0.51 15.37 -7.58
C VAL A 64 1.12 15.39 -6.19
N ALA A 65 0.89 14.32 -5.42
CA ALA A 65 1.56 14.07 -4.16
C ALA A 65 2.70 13.05 -4.35
N THR A 66 3.80 13.24 -3.63
CA THR A 66 4.92 12.29 -3.58
C THR A 66 4.88 11.49 -2.29
N ILE A 67 4.94 10.17 -2.41
CA ILE A 67 4.91 9.21 -1.31
C ILE A 67 6.31 8.57 -1.20
N PRO A 68 6.98 8.61 -0.02
CA PRO A 68 8.33 8.09 0.18
C PRO A 68 8.31 6.57 0.41
N VAL A 69 7.74 5.82 -0.53
CA VAL A 69 7.75 4.36 -0.57
C VAL A 69 8.00 3.93 -2.01
N GLY A 70 8.97 3.05 -2.20
CA GLY A 70 9.30 2.49 -3.50
C GLY A 70 9.58 0.99 -3.46
N TYR A 71 10.18 0.48 -4.55
CA TYR A 71 10.42 -0.95 -4.68
C TYR A 71 11.53 -1.49 -3.78
N ALA A 72 12.45 -0.64 -3.29
CA ALA A 72 13.45 -1.07 -2.31
C ALA A 72 12.86 -1.22 -0.89
N ASP A 73 11.67 -0.66 -0.68
CA ASP A 73 10.90 -0.81 0.56
C ASP A 73 9.97 -2.04 0.53
N GLY A 74 9.93 -2.74 -0.61
CA GLY A 74 9.08 -3.92 -0.80
C GLY A 74 7.81 -3.67 -1.59
N TYR A 75 7.54 -2.44 -2.07
CA TYR A 75 6.35 -2.16 -2.88
C TYR A 75 6.60 -2.52 -4.36
N PRO A 76 5.96 -3.55 -4.93
CA PRO A 76 6.37 -4.08 -6.21
C PRO A 76 6.30 -3.06 -7.36
N ARG A 77 7.39 -2.95 -8.12
CA ARG A 77 7.44 -2.07 -9.29
C ARG A 77 6.38 -2.44 -10.35
N LEU A 78 5.90 -3.69 -10.36
CA LEU A 78 4.83 -4.16 -11.23
C LEU A 78 3.47 -3.47 -11.00
N LEU A 79 3.30 -2.77 -9.87
CA LEU A 79 2.12 -1.96 -9.55
C LEU A 79 2.12 -0.56 -10.19
N SER A 80 3.21 -0.20 -10.90
CA SER A 80 3.33 1.07 -11.63
C SER A 80 2.13 1.30 -12.56
N GLY A 81 1.37 2.38 -12.33
CA GLY A 81 0.20 2.76 -13.12
C GLY A 81 -1.00 1.80 -13.02
N LYS A 82 -1.00 0.86 -12.06
CA LYS A 82 -2.10 -0.10 -11.84
C LYS A 82 -2.80 0.09 -10.50
N ALA A 83 -2.03 0.43 -9.47
CA ALA A 83 -2.50 0.58 -8.10
C ALA A 83 -2.48 2.04 -7.65
N GLY A 84 -2.71 2.26 -6.36
CA GLY A 84 -2.83 3.57 -5.74
C GLY A 84 -2.58 3.47 -4.24
N VAL A 85 -2.79 4.60 -3.57
CA VAL A 85 -2.78 4.71 -2.10
C VAL A 85 -4.12 5.27 -1.64
N VAL A 86 -4.41 5.19 -0.34
CA VAL A 86 -5.58 5.85 0.26
C VAL A 86 -5.13 7.03 1.10
N ILE A 87 -5.63 8.23 0.81
CA ILE A 87 -5.33 9.50 1.50
C ILE A 87 -6.67 10.15 1.86
N ASN A 88 -6.85 10.57 3.11
CA ASN A 88 -8.11 11.17 3.59
C ASN A 88 -9.37 10.32 3.29
N GLY A 89 -9.23 8.99 3.24
CA GLY A 89 -10.30 8.05 2.89
C GLY A 89 -10.56 7.90 1.38
N GLU A 90 -9.90 8.69 0.55
CA GLU A 90 -10.03 8.69 -0.91
C GLU A 90 -8.88 7.95 -1.59
N TYR A 91 -9.18 7.34 -2.74
CA TYR A 91 -8.19 6.58 -3.50
C TYR A 91 -7.41 7.48 -4.47
N ALA A 92 -6.09 7.47 -4.35
CA ALA A 92 -5.16 8.24 -5.17
C ALA A 92 -4.33 7.29 -6.06
N PRO A 93 -4.59 7.21 -7.38
CA PRO A 93 -3.89 6.29 -8.28
C PRO A 93 -2.43 6.71 -8.50
N ILE A 94 -1.54 5.72 -8.70
CA ILE A 94 -0.13 5.95 -9.03
C ILE A 94 0.01 6.57 -10.41
N LEU A 95 0.79 7.64 -10.49
CA LEU A 95 1.19 8.31 -11.72
C LEU A 95 2.56 7.82 -12.19
N GLY A 96 2.56 7.11 -13.31
CA GLY A 96 3.78 6.61 -13.94
C GLY A 96 4.37 5.42 -13.18
N ARG A 97 5.67 5.48 -12.89
CA ARG A 97 6.43 4.35 -12.32
C ARG A 97 6.69 4.53 -10.83
N VAL A 98 6.61 3.41 -10.11
CA VAL A 98 7.20 3.26 -8.78
C VAL A 98 8.72 3.31 -8.92
N CYS A 99 9.36 4.24 -8.20
CA CYS A 99 10.82 4.41 -8.15
C CYS A 99 11.41 3.56 -7.01
N MET A 100 12.73 3.68 -6.78
CA MET A 100 13.41 2.90 -5.75
C MET A 100 12.85 3.18 -4.36
N ASP A 101 12.67 4.45 -4.02
CA ASP A 101 12.32 4.90 -2.66
C ASP A 101 11.07 5.81 -2.63
N GLN A 102 10.40 6.01 -3.77
CA GLN A 102 9.23 6.88 -3.86
C GLN A 102 8.29 6.55 -5.02
N MET A 103 7.07 7.07 -4.94
CA MET A 103 6.08 7.06 -6.01
C MET A 103 5.25 8.35 -6.00
N MET A 104 4.64 8.67 -7.14
CA MET A 104 3.77 9.84 -7.29
C MET A 104 2.33 9.38 -7.47
N VAL A 105 1.38 10.11 -6.90
CA VAL A 105 -0.06 9.77 -6.95
C VAL A 105 -0.90 11.00 -7.31
N ASP A 106 -2.01 10.79 -8.01
CA ASP A 106 -2.97 11.87 -8.34
C ASP A 106 -3.86 12.16 -7.14
N VAL A 107 -3.81 13.40 -6.64
CA VAL A 107 -4.63 13.89 -5.53
C VAL A 107 -5.51 15.07 -5.95
N THR A 108 -5.71 15.29 -7.24
CA THR A 108 -6.45 16.47 -7.74
C THR A 108 -7.88 16.56 -7.20
N GLY A 109 -8.54 15.42 -6.98
CA GLY A 109 -9.90 15.36 -6.45
C GLY A 109 -9.98 15.19 -4.93
N ILE A 110 -8.84 15.21 -4.22
CA ILE A 110 -8.78 14.90 -2.79
C ILE A 110 -8.47 16.20 -2.03
N PRO A 111 -9.41 16.73 -1.23
CA PRO A 111 -9.17 17.95 -0.47
C PRO A 111 -8.14 17.73 0.64
N ASP A 112 -7.50 18.83 1.07
CA ASP A 112 -6.62 18.90 2.24
C ASP A 112 -5.46 17.87 2.22
N VAL A 113 -4.88 17.65 1.03
CA VAL A 113 -3.63 16.91 0.88
C VAL A 113 -2.46 17.88 0.91
N GLU A 114 -1.66 17.81 1.97
CA GLU A 114 -0.48 18.62 2.20
C GLU A 114 0.72 17.76 2.60
N VAL A 115 1.90 18.38 2.66
CA VAL A 115 3.09 17.72 3.22
C VAL A 115 2.79 17.28 4.65
N GLY A 116 3.02 16.00 4.95
CA GLY A 116 2.72 15.42 6.26
C GLY A 116 1.41 14.63 6.32
N THR A 117 0.47 14.82 5.37
CA THR A 117 -0.77 14.05 5.28
C THR A 117 -0.44 12.55 5.15
N VAL A 118 -1.18 11.71 5.87
CA VAL A 118 -0.91 10.28 5.93
C VAL A 118 -1.57 9.55 4.76
N ALA A 119 -0.76 8.83 3.99
CA ALA A 119 -1.19 7.87 2.98
C ALA A 119 -1.11 6.45 3.54
N THR A 120 -2.16 5.66 3.30
CA THR A 120 -2.13 4.21 3.49
C THR A 120 -1.73 3.56 2.17
N VAL A 121 -0.53 2.98 2.13
CA VAL A 121 0.07 2.34 0.96
C VAL A 121 -0.38 0.89 0.84
N MET A 122 -0.51 0.21 1.98
CA MET A 122 -1.09 -1.12 2.08
C MET A 122 -1.80 -1.25 3.43
N GLY A 123 -2.98 -1.86 3.50
CA GLY A 123 -3.70 -1.98 4.77
C GLY A 123 -5.06 -2.69 4.66
N ASP A 124 -5.96 -2.40 5.58
CA ASP A 124 -7.29 -3.04 5.66
C ASP A 124 -8.27 -2.50 4.59
N ASP A 125 -7.99 -1.33 3.99
CA ASP A 125 -8.84 -0.80 2.93
C ASP A 125 -8.80 -1.72 1.69
N PRO A 126 -9.96 -2.16 1.16
CA PRO A 126 -10.03 -3.14 0.09
C PRO A 126 -9.36 -2.70 -1.21
N ARG A 127 -9.16 -1.38 -1.42
CA ARG A 127 -8.49 -0.82 -2.60
C ARG A 127 -6.97 -0.91 -2.52
N VAL A 128 -6.41 -1.15 -1.33
CA VAL A 128 -4.96 -1.22 -1.09
C VAL A 128 -4.60 -2.37 -0.14
N ASN A 129 -5.46 -3.37 0.01
CA ASN A 129 -5.11 -4.54 0.82
C ASN A 129 -4.12 -5.46 0.08
N ALA A 130 -3.40 -6.27 0.84
CA ALA A 130 -2.32 -7.09 0.31
C ALA A 130 -2.79 -8.05 -0.80
N ASP A 131 -3.93 -8.70 -0.63
CA ASP A 131 -4.47 -9.64 -1.62
C ASP A 131 -4.94 -8.93 -2.90
N HIS A 132 -5.54 -7.75 -2.78
CA HIS A 132 -5.94 -6.90 -3.91
C HIS A 132 -4.72 -6.48 -4.74
N LEU A 133 -3.68 -5.98 -4.08
CA LEU A 133 -2.43 -5.59 -4.73
C LEU A 133 -1.74 -6.80 -5.37
N ALA A 134 -1.73 -7.95 -4.68
CA ALA A 134 -1.14 -9.18 -5.19
C ALA A 134 -1.82 -9.67 -6.47
N LYS A 135 -3.15 -9.63 -6.51
CA LYS A 135 -3.96 -10.01 -7.67
C LYS A 135 -3.60 -9.21 -8.93
N MET A 136 -3.30 -7.92 -8.79
CA MET A 136 -2.89 -7.06 -9.91
C MET A 136 -1.56 -7.45 -10.56
N ILE A 137 -0.72 -8.19 -9.85
CA ILE A 137 0.62 -8.58 -10.29
C ILE A 137 0.80 -10.10 -10.38
N GLY A 138 -0.27 -10.86 -10.19
CA GLY A 138 -0.27 -12.31 -10.36
C GLY A 138 0.41 -13.09 -9.23
N THR A 139 0.28 -12.62 -7.99
CA THR A 139 0.77 -13.33 -6.80
C THR A 139 -0.29 -13.36 -5.68
N ILE A 140 0.10 -13.71 -4.45
CA ILE A 140 -0.72 -13.82 -3.24
C ILE A 140 -0.31 -12.77 -2.20
N GLY A 141 -1.23 -12.31 -1.33
CA GLY A 141 -0.94 -11.24 -0.36
C GLY A 141 0.19 -11.56 0.63
N TYR A 142 0.51 -12.84 0.80
CA TYR A 142 1.61 -13.37 1.59
C TYR A 142 2.95 -12.83 1.14
N GLU A 143 3.18 -12.83 -0.18
CA GLU A 143 4.42 -12.32 -0.75
C GLU A 143 4.53 -10.81 -0.50
N LEU A 144 3.41 -10.08 -0.56
CA LEU A 144 3.39 -8.63 -0.34
C LEU A 144 3.71 -8.28 1.11
N ILE A 145 3.11 -8.98 2.09
CA ILE A 145 3.40 -8.71 3.50
C ILE A 145 4.83 -9.12 3.88
N CYS A 146 5.37 -10.18 3.28
CA CYS A 146 6.76 -10.61 3.46
C CYS A 146 7.77 -9.70 2.76
N ALA A 147 7.39 -9.07 1.63
CA ALA A 147 8.27 -8.22 0.85
C ALA A 147 8.63 -6.90 1.54
N VAL A 148 7.84 -6.47 2.54
CA VAL A 148 8.09 -5.22 3.28
C VAL A 148 9.52 -5.24 3.84
N SER A 149 10.36 -4.35 3.32
CA SER A 149 11.79 -4.32 3.58
C SER A 149 12.08 -3.98 5.05
N PRO A 150 13.15 -4.51 5.67
CA PRO A 150 13.62 -4.10 7.00
C PRO A 150 13.89 -2.60 7.15
N ARG A 151 14.03 -1.85 6.04
CA ARG A 151 14.16 -0.38 6.03
C ARG A 151 12.93 0.34 6.59
N ILE A 152 11.74 -0.27 6.47
CA ILE A 152 10.52 0.28 7.04
C ILE A 152 10.49 -0.04 8.55
N PRO A 153 10.46 0.95 9.45
CA PRO A 153 10.32 0.69 10.88
C PRO A 153 8.98 0.03 11.19
N ARG A 154 8.97 -0.93 12.12
CA ARG A 154 7.74 -1.59 12.58
C ARG A 154 7.27 -0.94 13.87
N VAL A 155 5.99 -0.60 13.91
CA VAL A 155 5.33 -0.08 15.11
C VAL A 155 4.25 -1.09 15.50
N TYR A 156 4.33 -1.61 16.73
CA TYR A 156 3.39 -2.61 17.22
C TYR A 156 2.30 -1.93 18.03
N ILE A 157 1.04 -2.22 17.69
CA ILE A 157 -0.13 -1.64 18.33
C ILE A 157 -0.80 -2.73 19.17
N ASN A 158 -0.87 -2.51 20.49
CA ASN A 158 -1.58 -3.39 21.42
C ASN A 158 -2.64 -2.59 22.18
N GLY A 159 -3.89 -2.63 21.72
CA GLY A 159 -4.94 -1.77 22.25
C GLY A 159 -4.64 -0.29 21.97
N ALA A 160 -4.65 0.56 23.00
CA ALA A 160 -4.24 1.96 22.90
C ALA A 160 -2.72 2.16 22.97
N ASP A 161 -1.97 1.13 23.34
CA ASP A 161 -0.52 1.22 23.50
C ASP A 161 0.18 1.06 22.16
N VAL A 162 0.92 2.11 21.77
CA VAL A 162 1.83 2.09 20.64
C VAL A 162 3.23 1.80 21.19
N LYS A 163 3.78 0.63 20.87
CA LYS A 163 5.18 0.30 21.15
C LYS A 163 5.99 0.47 19.86
N ASP A 164 6.85 1.48 19.84
CA ASP A 164 7.83 1.63 18.79
C ASP A 164 8.87 0.51 18.92
N ALA A 165 9.14 -0.20 17.83
CA ALA A 165 10.28 -1.10 17.75
C ALA A 165 11.51 -0.26 17.38
N PHE A 166 12.25 0.17 18.40
CA PHE A 166 13.64 0.60 18.26
C PHE A 166 14.56 -0.61 18.49
#